data_AF-A0A376TXM6-F1
#
_entry.id   AF-A0A376TXM6-F1
#
_cell.length_a   1.000
_cell.length_b   1.000
_cell.length_c   1.000
_cell.angle_alpha   90.00
_cell.angle_beta   90.00
_cell.angle_gamma   90.00
#
_symmetry.space_group_name_H-M   'P 1'
#
loop_
_entity.id
_entity.type
_entity.pdbx_description
1 polymer ?
#
loop_
_entity_poly.entity_id
_entity_poly.type
_entity_poly.pdbx_seq_one_letter_code
_entity_poly.pdbx_strand_id
1 'polypeptide(L)'
;MVAKINLLSRLTPLLFVFAPFLAQSNMTVYPMAVSINNQGEGNVRVISKSNEVQYIKATVFRIDNPSTPQENEVEIKSGDANHLVVMPPKFALPAGSSKTVRLLRWNQSKREKLSR
;
A
#
# COMPACT_ATOMS: atom_id res chain seq x y z
N MET A 1 7.61 4.74 56.95
CA MET A 1 6.89 5.87 56.35
C MET A 1 6.44 5.42 54.96
N VAL A 2 5.18 4.98 54.82
CA VAL A 2 4.69 4.32 53.60
C VAL A 2 4.34 5.38 52.56
N ALA A 3 5.00 5.34 51.41
CA ALA A 3 4.75 6.23 50.30
C ALA A 3 3.29 6.09 49.83
N LYS A 4 2.50 7.15 49.95
CA LYS A 4 1.19 7.28 49.27
C LYS A 4 1.45 7.39 47.77
N ILE A 5 1.63 6.24 47.12
CA ILE A 5 1.65 6.13 45.67
C ILE A 5 0.23 6.42 45.18
N ASN A 6 0.09 7.50 44.42
CA ASN A 6 -1.18 7.96 43.86
C ASN A 6 -1.82 6.83 43.04
N LEU A 7 -3.03 6.42 43.40
CA LEU A 7 -3.84 5.41 42.70
C LEU A 7 -3.94 5.69 41.18
N LEU A 8 -3.95 6.99 40.83
CA LEU A 8 -3.90 7.49 39.46
C LEU A 8 -2.66 7.04 38.66
N SER A 9 -1.48 6.94 39.28
CA SER A 9 -0.27 6.52 38.54
C SER A 9 -0.24 5.03 38.22
N ARG A 10 -1.03 4.22 38.94
CA ARG A 10 -1.15 2.77 38.68
C ARG A 10 -2.10 2.43 37.53
N LEU A 11 -2.95 3.36 37.10
CA LEU A 11 -3.89 3.16 35.99
C LEU A 11 -3.31 3.55 34.62
N THR A 12 -2.24 4.35 34.60
CA THR A 12 -1.52 4.77 33.39
C THR A 12 -1.10 3.64 32.43
N PRO A 13 -0.55 2.48 32.89
CA PRO A 13 -0.16 1.41 31.96
C PRO A 13 -1.36 0.70 31.32
N LEU A 14 -2.54 0.72 31.94
CA LEU A 14 -3.75 0.11 31.38
C LEU A 14 -4.29 0.91 30.18
N LEU A 15 -4.13 2.23 30.19
CA LEU A 15 -4.57 3.11 29.11
C LEU A 15 -3.81 2.85 27.79
N PHE A 16 -2.53 2.48 27.87
CA PHE A 16 -1.70 2.17 26.69
C PHE A 16 -2.07 0.84 26.02
N VAL A 17 -2.69 -0.11 26.76
CA VAL A 17 -3.14 -1.40 26.20
C VAL A 17 -4.35 -1.25 25.29
N PHE A 18 -5.19 -0.24 25.50
CA PHE A 18 -6.40 0.00 24.69
C PHE A 18 -6.19 0.93 23.49
N ALA A 19 -5.06 1.64 23.41
CA ALA A 19 -4.73 2.53 22.30
C ALA A 19 -4.84 1.90 20.89
N PRO A 20 -4.46 0.64 20.62
CA PRO A 20 -4.54 0.08 19.27
C PRO A 20 -5.96 -0.19 18.77
N PHE A 21 -6.97 -0.24 19.65
CA PHE A 21 -8.38 -0.43 19.23
C PHE A 21 -8.97 0.81 18.56
N LEU A 22 -8.33 1.98 18.70
CA LEU A 22 -8.72 3.21 18.03
C LEU A 22 -8.08 3.35 16.64
N ALA A 23 -7.13 2.48 16.27
CA ALA A 23 -6.51 2.50 14.96
C ALA A 23 -7.44 1.87 13.91
N GLN A 24 -8.25 2.68 13.26
CA GLN A 24 -9.06 2.26 12.11
C GLN A 24 -8.30 2.51 10.81
N SER A 25 -8.34 1.55 9.89
CA SER A 25 -7.89 1.73 8.51
C SER A 25 -9.10 1.68 7.58
N ASN A 26 -9.21 2.67 6.71
CA ASN A 26 -10.32 2.83 5.77
C ASN A 26 -10.15 2.00 4.49
N MET A 27 -9.00 1.35 4.29
CA MET A 27 -8.68 0.61 3.07
C MET A 27 -7.63 -0.48 3.29
N THR A 28 -7.67 -1.55 2.50
CA THR A 28 -6.58 -2.52 2.40
C THR A 28 -6.29 -2.89 0.95
N VAL A 29 -5.05 -3.28 0.69
CA VAL A 29 -4.54 -3.66 -0.64
C VAL A 29 -3.96 -5.07 -0.53
N TYR A 30 -4.39 -5.98 -1.41
CA TYR A 30 -3.96 -7.38 -1.37
C TYR A 30 -3.82 -8.00 -2.77
N PRO A 31 -2.77 -8.78 -3.04
CA PRO A 31 -1.58 -8.99 -2.20
C PRO A 31 -0.65 -7.76 -2.22
N MET A 32 0.21 -7.62 -1.21
CA MET A 32 1.16 -6.49 -1.09
C MET A 32 2.36 -6.60 -2.04
N ALA A 33 2.67 -7.82 -2.51
CA ALA A 33 3.71 -8.08 -3.48
C ALA A 33 3.15 -8.99 -4.58
N VAL A 34 3.44 -8.66 -5.83
CA VAL A 34 3.03 -9.43 -7.01
C VAL A 34 4.26 -9.68 -7.87
N SER A 35 4.55 -10.95 -8.13
CA SER A 35 5.50 -11.34 -9.17
C SER A 35 4.77 -11.33 -10.51
N ILE A 36 5.25 -10.51 -11.46
CA ILE A 36 4.72 -10.46 -12.82
C ILE A 36 5.57 -11.39 -13.67
N ASN A 37 4.98 -12.52 -14.08
CA ASN A 37 5.60 -13.54 -14.91
C ASN A 37 5.77 -13.06 -16.38
N ASN A 38 6.27 -13.93 -17.26
CA ASN A 38 6.51 -13.59 -18.67
C ASN A 38 5.24 -13.23 -19.48
N GLN A 39 4.04 -13.47 -18.94
CA GLN A 39 2.78 -13.03 -19.54
C GLN A 39 2.53 -11.54 -19.33
N GLY A 40 3.30 -10.88 -18.46
CA GLY A 40 3.27 -9.44 -18.28
C GLY A 40 2.06 -8.92 -17.49
N GLU A 41 1.25 -9.78 -16.89
CA GLU A 41 0.06 -9.39 -16.13
C GLU A 41 0.21 -9.70 -14.63
N GLY A 42 -0.25 -8.77 -13.79
CA GLY A 42 -0.42 -8.94 -12.36
C GLY A 42 -1.71 -8.27 -11.89
N ASN A 43 -2.27 -8.73 -10.77
CA ASN A 43 -3.53 -8.20 -10.26
C ASN A 43 -3.43 -7.92 -8.77
N VAL A 44 -3.93 -6.76 -8.36
CA VAL A 44 -4.01 -6.33 -6.96
C VAL A 44 -5.44 -5.91 -6.67
N ARG A 45 -5.96 -6.26 -5.50
CA ARG A 45 -7.30 -5.89 -5.05
C ARG A 45 -7.20 -4.75 -4.03
N VAL A 46 -7.95 -3.69 -4.28
CA VAL A 46 -8.16 -2.59 -3.33
C VAL A 46 -9.53 -2.79 -2.70
N ILE A 47 -9.60 -2.87 -1.37
CA ILE A 47 -10.81 -3.19 -0.61
C ILE A 47 -11.11 -2.02 0.33
N SER A 48 -12.32 -1.46 0.24
CA SER A 48 -12.79 -0.41 1.13
C SER A 48 -13.21 -1.01 2.46
N LYS A 49 -12.72 -0.43 3.56
CA LYS A 49 -13.20 -0.67 4.92
C LYS A 49 -13.96 0.54 5.50
N SER A 50 -14.20 1.55 4.66
CA SER A 50 -14.96 2.74 5.03
C SER A 50 -16.43 2.60 4.65
N ASN A 51 -17.28 3.35 5.34
CA ASN A 51 -18.68 3.57 5.03
C ASN A 51 -18.89 4.72 4.02
N GLU A 52 -17.80 5.39 3.62
CA GLU A 52 -17.81 6.49 2.65
C GLU A 52 -17.19 6.08 1.32
N VAL A 53 -17.48 6.84 0.26
CA VAL A 53 -16.85 6.67 -1.06
C VAL A 53 -15.45 7.27 -1.03
N GLN A 54 -14.45 6.50 -1.46
CA GLN A 54 -13.05 6.93 -1.50
C GLN A 54 -12.58 7.10 -2.95
N TYR A 55 -11.76 8.11 -3.24
CA TYR A 55 -11.17 8.32 -4.56
C TYR A 55 -9.71 7.91 -4.57
N ILE A 56 -9.37 6.94 -5.40
CA ILE A 56 -8.07 6.29 -5.41
C ILE A 56 -7.31 6.69 -6.66
N LYS A 57 -6.04 7.07 -6.48
CA LYS A 57 -5.04 7.29 -7.53
C LYS A 57 -3.95 6.24 -7.34
N ALA A 58 -3.69 5.46 -8.39
CA ALA A 58 -2.56 4.55 -8.44
C ALA A 58 -1.42 5.22 -9.24
N THR A 59 -0.22 5.18 -8.69
CA THR A 59 1.02 5.68 -9.29
C THR A 59 2.06 4.58 -9.23
N VAL A 60 2.99 4.58 -10.18
CA VAL A 60 4.06 3.58 -10.24
C VAL A 60 5.40 4.27 -10.08
N PHE A 61 6.23 3.74 -9.20
CA PHE A 61 7.60 4.14 -9.02
C PHE A 61 8.53 3.02 -9.46
N ARG A 62 9.53 3.33 -10.28
CA ARG A 62 10.65 2.43 -10.55
C ARG A 62 11.66 2.59 -9.44
N ILE A 63 12.15 1.48 -8.91
CA ILE A 63 13.24 1.48 -7.92
C ILE A 63 14.55 1.24 -8.68
N ASP A 64 15.43 2.24 -8.67
CA ASP A 64 16.78 2.17 -9.21
C ASP A 64 17.77 1.82 -8.08
N ASN A 65 18.74 0.94 -8.34
CA ASN A 65 19.70 0.40 -7.35
C ASN A 65 19.06 -0.18 -6.07
N PRO A 66 18.17 -1.19 -6.19
CA PRO A 66 17.47 -1.74 -5.03
C PRO A 66 18.44 -2.32 -4.00
N SER A 67 18.12 -2.17 -2.72
CA SER A 67 18.93 -2.67 -1.59
C SER A 67 20.33 -2.05 -1.49
N THR A 68 20.51 -0.83 -2.00
CA THR A 68 21.78 -0.08 -1.88
C THR A 68 21.56 1.28 -1.19
N PRO A 69 22.60 1.90 -0.62
CA PRO A 69 22.50 3.28 -0.12
C PRO A 69 22.16 4.32 -1.21
N GLN A 70 22.29 3.97 -2.49
CA GLN A 70 21.95 4.79 -3.66
C GLN A 70 20.57 4.41 -4.25
N GLU A 71 19.73 3.70 -3.49
CA GLU A 71 18.35 3.39 -3.88
C GLU A 71 17.57 4.67 -4.13
N ASN A 72 16.90 4.75 -5.28
CA ASN A 72 16.09 5.91 -5.66
C ASN A 72 14.78 5.47 -6.31
N GLU A 73 13.72 6.23 -6.01
CA GLU A 73 12.39 6.02 -6.59
C GLU A 73 12.12 7.06 -7.68
N VAL A 74 11.86 6.58 -8.90
CA VAL A 74 11.55 7.43 -10.04
C VAL A 74 10.10 7.20 -10.47
N GLU A 75 9.26 8.23 -10.38
CA GLU A 75 7.86 8.14 -10.83
C GLU A 75 7.80 7.87 -12.33
N ILE A 76 7.06 6.82 -12.71
CA ILE A 76 6.77 6.48 -14.09
C ILE A 76 5.39 7.03 -14.44
N LYS A 77 5.32 7.85 -15.49
CA LYS A 77 4.04 8.33 -16.02
C LYS A 77 3.35 7.22 -16.82
N SER A 78 2.05 7.06 -16.58
CA SER A 78 1.21 6.16 -17.39
C SER A 78 1.24 6.58 -18.86
N GLY A 79 1.68 5.68 -19.75
CA GLY A 79 1.87 5.95 -21.18
C GLY A 79 3.29 5.73 -21.67
N ASP A 80 4.26 5.58 -20.77
CA ASP A 80 5.62 5.22 -21.16
C ASP A 80 5.71 3.71 -21.48
N ALA A 81 5.76 3.38 -22.77
CA ALA A 81 5.53 2.04 -23.32
C ALA A 81 6.56 0.99 -22.84
N ASN A 82 7.69 1.39 -22.27
CA ASN A 82 8.70 0.45 -21.78
C ASN A 82 8.53 0.07 -20.29
N HIS A 83 7.49 0.58 -19.63
CA HIS A 83 7.35 0.49 -18.19
C HIS A 83 6.09 -0.22 -17.73
N LEU A 84 6.02 -0.50 -16.42
CA LEU A 84 4.85 -1.09 -15.77
C LEU A 84 3.69 -0.09 -15.77
N VAL A 85 2.56 -0.50 -16.31
CA VAL A 85 1.33 0.29 -16.42
C VAL A 85 0.30 -0.23 -15.42
N VAL A 86 -0.42 0.68 -14.78
CA VAL A 86 -1.50 0.37 -13.84
C VAL A 86 -2.85 0.78 -14.41
N MET A 87 -3.83 -0.13 -14.37
CA MET A 87 -5.17 0.10 -14.88
C MET A 87 -6.26 -0.34 -13.89
N PRO A 88 -7.25 0.51 -13.55
CA PRO A 88 -7.34 1.93 -13.89
C PRO A 88 -6.42 2.79 -12.98
N PRO A 89 -5.83 3.89 -13.50
CA PRO A 89 -4.95 4.77 -12.72
C PRO A 89 -5.70 5.63 -11.70
N LYS A 90 -7.00 5.88 -11.93
CA LYS A 90 -7.88 6.62 -11.02
C LYS A 90 -9.27 6.01 -11.01
N PHE A 91 -9.89 5.92 -9.83
CA PHE A 91 -11.26 5.44 -9.71
C PHE A 91 -11.90 5.80 -8.37
N ALA A 92 -13.23 5.87 -8.34
CA ALA A 92 -14.00 5.88 -7.12
C ALA A 92 -14.17 4.43 -6.60
N LEU A 93 -14.01 4.26 -5.30
CA LEU A 93 -14.22 3.02 -4.56
C LEU A 93 -15.37 3.22 -3.57
N PRO A 94 -16.55 2.66 -3.85
CA PRO A 94 -17.68 2.73 -2.93
C PRO A 94 -17.43 2.07 -1.57
N ALA A 95 -18.25 2.45 -0.58
CA ALA A 95 -18.27 1.89 0.76
C ALA A 95 -18.38 0.36 0.74
N GLY A 96 -17.54 -0.33 1.53
CA GLY A 96 -17.50 -1.81 1.62
C GLY A 96 -17.18 -2.57 0.33
N SER A 97 -16.89 -1.89 -0.78
CA SER A 97 -16.65 -2.53 -2.08
C SER A 97 -15.18 -2.92 -2.28
N SER A 98 -14.90 -3.70 -3.32
CA SER A 98 -13.54 -3.98 -3.76
C SER A 98 -13.38 -3.76 -5.26
N LYS A 99 -12.19 -3.32 -5.68
CA LYS A 99 -11.85 -3.14 -7.09
C LYS A 99 -10.51 -3.78 -7.41
N THR A 100 -10.44 -4.47 -8.54
CA THR A 100 -9.20 -5.02 -9.06
C THR A 100 -8.46 -3.95 -9.87
N VAL A 101 -7.19 -3.78 -9.54
CA VAL A 101 -6.22 -2.95 -10.23
C VAL A 101 -5.25 -3.89 -10.96
N ARG A 102 -5.19 -3.74 -12.28
CA ARG A 102 -4.35 -4.55 -13.17
C ARG A 102 -2.98 -3.89 -13.32
N LEU A 103 -1.95 -4.72 -13.29
CA LEU A 103 -0.57 -4.38 -13.54
C LEU A 103 -0.19 -5.00 -14.88
N LEU A 104 0.23 -4.19 -15.84
CA LEU A 104 0.59 -4.64 -17.18
C LEU A 104 2.01 -4.21 -17.51
N ARG A 105 2.85 -5.16 -17.93
CA ARG A 105 4.21 -4.92 -18.39
C ARG A 105 4.28 -5.20 -19.89
N TRP A 106 4.55 -4.15 -20.67
CA TRP A 106 4.55 -4.24 -22.13
C TRP A 106 5.81 -4.88 -22.72
N ASN A 107 6.97 -4.74 -22.06
CA ASN A 107 8.25 -5.24 -22.57
C ASN A 107 8.90 -6.23 -21.58
N GLN A 108 9.35 -7.38 -22.09
CA GLN A 108 10.07 -8.38 -21.31
C GLN A 108 11.51 -7.92 -21.06
N SER A 109 11.80 -7.54 -19.80
CA SER A 109 13.15 -7.21 -19.36
C SER A 109 13.95 -8.49 -19.12
N LYS A 110 15.20 -8.55 -19.62
CA LYS A 110 16.14 -9.65 -19.33
C LYS A 110 16.58 -9.73 -17.86
N ARG A 111 16.36 -8.66 -17.08
CA ARG A 111 16.65 -8.57 -15.65
C ARG A 111 15.41 -8.24 -14.86
N GLU A 112 15.33 -8.78 -13.65
CA GLU A 112 14.31 -8.42 -12.67
C GLU A 112 14.33 -6.91 -12.40
N LYS A 113 13.14 -6.30 -12.39
CA LYS A 113 12.94 -4.88 -12.10
C LYS A 113 11.89 -4.76 -11.01
N LEU A 114 12.24 -4.04 -9.96
CA LEU A 114 11.37 -3.75 -8.84
C LEU A 114 10.57 -2.46 -9.10
N SER A 115 9.30 -2.46 -8.74
CA SER A 115 8.42 -1.29 -8.85
C SER A 115 7.45 -1.25 -7.68
N ARG A 116 7.11 -0.04 -7.23
CA ARG A 116 6.19 0.24 -6.12
C ARG A 116 4.97 1.00 -6.60
#